data_AF-A0A1J3K908-F1
#
_entry.id   AF-A0A1J3K908-F1
#
_cell.length_a   1.000
_cell.length_b   1.000
_cell.length_c   1.000
_cell.angle_alpha   90.00
_cell.angle_beta   90.00
_cell.angle_gamma   90.00
#
_symmetry.space_group_name_H-M   'P 1'
#
loop_
_entity.id
_entity.type
_entity.pdbx_description
1 polymer ?
#
loop_
_entity_poly.entity_id
_entity_poly.type
_entity_poly.pdbx_seq_one_letter_code
_entity_poly.pdbx_strand_id
1 'polypeptide(L)'
;GIQLHSLIMKQGLDSNCFLSTTLVDFYGKCGHIAAARRVFDTVLCRDLVLWNALISSYVLNGMIDGAFGLLKLMGSENGLAG
;
A
#
# COMPACT_ATOMS: atom_id res chain seq x y z
N GLY A 1 -2.54 15.85 -5.75
CA GLY A 1 -2.38 14.51 -6.33
C GLY A 1 -1.27 14.45 -7.37
N ILE A 2 -1.32 15.28 -8.42
CA ILE A 2 -0.49 15.09 -9.63
C ILE A 2 0.91 15.73 -9.53
N GLN A 3 1.12 16.74 -8.68
CA GLN A 3 2.42 17.44 -8.61
C GLN A 3 3.54 16.66 -7.91
N LEU A 4 3.21 15.74 -6.99
CA LEU A 4 4.20 14.85 -6.37
C LEU A 4 4.60 13.71 -7.32
N HIS A 5 3.67 13.30 -8.18
CA HIS A 5 3.86 12.22 -9.15
C HIS A 5 4.94 12.56 -10.20
N SER A 6 5.07 13.83 -10.61
CA SER A 6 6.11 14.22 -11.57
C SER A 6 7.51 14.36 -10.95
N LEU A 7 7.61 14.55 -9.63
CA LEU A 7 8.89 14.70 -8.94
C LEU A 7 9.57 13.34 -8.70
N ILE A 8 8.76 12.29 -8.54
CA ILE A 8 9.16 10.92 -8.23
C ILE A 8 9.60 10.15 -9.50
N MET A 9 9.06 10.50 -10.69
CA MET A 9 9.41 9.91 -11.99
C MET A 9 10.91 9.97 -12.39
N LYS A 10 11.78 10.63 -11.61
CA LYS A 10 13.18 10.85 -11.99
C LYS A 10 14.15 9.71 -11.67
N GLN A 11 13.75 8.66 -10.94
CA GLN A 11 14.59 7.48 -10.75
C GLN A 11 13.74 6.21 -10.87
N GLY A 12 14.13 5.28 -11.75
CA GLY A 12 13.33 4.11 -12.19
C GLY A 12 12.95 3.06 -11.13
N LEU A 13 12.96 3.42 -9.84
CA LEU A 13 12.49 2.61 -8.72
C LEU A 13 10.99 2.81 -8.44
N ASP A 14 10.40 3.93 -8.87
CA ASP A 14 9.06 4.34 -8.44
C ASP A 14 7.89 3.85 -9.28
N SER A 15 8.13 3.40 -10.52
CA SER A 15 7.04 2.94 -11.39
C SER A 15 6.36 1.70 -10.81
N ASN A 16 7.12 0.77 -10.22
CA ASN A 16 6.54 -0.45 -9.66
C ASN A 16 5.74 -0.19 -8.38
N CYS A 17 6.25 0.65 -7.47
CA CYS A 17 5.54 1.00 -6.24
C CYS A 17 4.27 1.81 -6.55
N PHE A 18 4.35 2.76 -7.48
CA PHE A 18 3.20 3.55 -7.92
C PHE A 18 2.12 2.69 -8.59
N LEU A 19 2.49 1.81 -9.52
CA LEU A 19 1.56 0.90 -10.19
C LEU A 19 0.93 -0.06 -9.18
N SER A 20 1.73 -0.61 -8.27
CA SER A 20 1.23 -1.49 -7.21
C SER A 20 0.26 -0.78 -6.28
N THR A 21 0.55 0.46 -5.90
CA THR A 21 -0.35 1.30 -5.09
C THR A 21 -1.68 1.52 -5.80
N THR A 22 -1.63 1.84 -7.10
CA THR A 22 -2.83 2.05 -7.92
C THR A 22 -3.67 0.78 -8.01
N LEU A 23 -3.04 -0.38 -8.22
CA LEU A 23 -3.70 -1.68 -8.29
C LEU A 23 -4.30 -2.09 -6.94
N VAL A 24 -3.58 -1.85 -5.83
CA VAL A 24 -4.08 -2.09 -4.46
C VAL A 24 -5.34 -1.28 -4.20
N ASP A 25 -5.32 0.02 -4.48
CA ASP A 25 -6.47 0.91 -4.30
C ASP A 25 -7.65 0.50 -5.19
N PHE A 26 -7.38 0.15 -6.45
CA PHE A 26 -8.39 -0.36 -7.38
C PHE A 26 -9.07 -1.63 -6.86
N TYR A 27 -8.29 -2.67 -6.53
CA TYR A 27 -8.83 -3.93 -6.02
C TYR A 27 -9.53 -3.74 -4.67
N GLY A 28 -9.01 -2.88 -3.80
CA GLY A 28 -9.60 -2.53 -2.51
C GLY A 28 -10.99 -1.89 -2.67
N LYS A 29 -11.13 -0.90 -3.55
CA LYS A 29 -12.41 -0.24 -3.84
C LYS A 29 -13.45 -1.17 -4.46
N CYS A 30 -13.01 -2.19 -5.21
CA CYS A 30 -13.89 -3.23 -5.75
C CYS A 30 -14.19 -4.35 -4.75
N GLY A 31 -13.66 -4.30 -3.52
CA GLY A 31 -13.82 -5.34 -2.51
C GLY A 31 -13.03 -6.63 -2.74
N HIS A 32 -12.13 -6.63 -3.72
CA HIS A 32 -11.24 -7.76 -4.01
C HIS A 32 -9.98 -7.72 -3.14
N ILE A 33 -10.16 -7.76 -1.83
CA ILE A 33 -9.08 -7.53 -0.86
C ILE A 33 -7.92 -8.54 -0.97
N ALA A 34 -8.22 -9.79 -1.34
CA ALA A 34 -7.20 -10.82 -1.55
C ALA A 34 -6.30 -10.50 -2.76
N ALA A 35 -6.85 -9.89 -3.82
CA ALA A 35 -6.08 -9.44 -4.97
C ALA A 35 -5.20 -8.24 -4.60
N ALA A 36 -5.75 -7.27 -3.85
CA ALA A 36 -4.98 -6.14 -3.33
C ALA A 36 -3.79 -6.62 -2.47
N ARG A 37 -4.02 -7.58 -1.56
CA ARG A 37 -2.96 -8.21 -0.75
C ARG A 37 -1.87 -8.86 -1.61
N ARG A 38 -2.26 -9.64 -2.62
CA ARG A 38 -1.31 -10.30 -3.53
C ARG A 38 -0.41 -9.30 -4.25
N VAL A 39 -0.98 -8.22 -4.80
CA VAL A 39 -0.19 -7.16 -5.44
C VAL A 39 0.80 -6.56 -4.46
N PHE A 40 0.35 -6.20 -3.26
CA PHE A 40 1.21 -5.64 -2.22
C PHE A 40 2.39 -6.57 -1.88
N ASP A 41 2.15 -7.88 -1.82
CA ASP A 41 3.19 -8.87 -1.50
C ASP A 41 4.26 -9.01 -2.57
N THR A 42 3.95 -8.70 -3.83
CA THR A 42 4.94 -8.69 -4.92
C THR A 42 5.96 -7.56 -4.83
N VAL A 43 5.68 -6.52 -4.03
CA VAL A 43 6.58 -5.36 -3.87
C VAL A 43 7.57 -5.64 -2.76
N LEU A 44 8.87 -5.66 -3.10
CA LEU A 44 9.94 -5.92 -2.15
C LEU A 44 10.19 -4.73 -1.20
N CYS A 45 10.29 -3.52 -1.76
CA CYS A 45 10.49 -2.28 -1.02
C CYS A 45 9.20 -1.47 -1.02
N ARG A 46 8.49 -1.46 0.10
CA ARG A 46 7.17 -0.86 0.23
C ARG A 46 7.28 0.49 0.91
N ASP A 47 6.86 1.55 0.23
CA ASP A 47 6.80 2.87 0.84
C ASP A 47 5.54 3.03 1.71
N LEU A 48 5.48 4.15 2.44
CA LEU A 48 4.34 4.49 3.29
C LEU A 48 3.03 4.61 2.49
N VAL A 49 3.10 4.97 1.21
CA VAL A 49 1.93 5.18 0.37
C VAL A 49 1.27 3.84 0.05
N LEU A 50 2.05 2.83 -0.34
CA LEU A 50 1.58 1.48 -0.61
C LEU A 50 1.00 0.82 0.66
N TRP A 51 1.64 1.02 1.81
CA TRP A 51 1.11 0.59 3.12
C TRP A 51 -0.25 1.22 3.41
N ASN A 52 -0.36 2.54 3.29
CA ASN A 52 -1.60 3.26 3.55
C ASN A 52 -2.71 2.86 2.59
N ALA A 53 -2.40 2.61 1.32
CA ALA A 53 -3.37 2.12 0.33
C ALA A 53 -3.95 0.77 0.75
N LEU A 54 -3.11 -0.17 1.19
CA LEU A 54 -3.59 -1.48 1.64
C LEU A 54 -4.39 -1.40 2.94
N ILE A 55 -3.89 -0.66 3.95
CA ILE A 55 -4.60 -0.48 5.22
C ILE A 55 -5.98 0.16 4.99
N SER A 56 -6.04 1.21 4.18
CA SER A 56 -7.31 1.87 3.82
C SER A 56 -8.26 0.93 3.10
N SER A 57 -7.73 0.06 2.23
CA SER A 57 -8.52 -0.96 1.54
C SER A 57 -9.15 -1.96 2.52
N TYR A 58 -8.44 -2.36 3.58
CA TYR A 58 -8.99 -3.23 4.63
C TYR A 58 -10.09 -2.51 5.42
N VAL A 59 -9.87 -1.26 5.81
CA VAL A 59 -10.87 -0.45 6.53
C VAL A 59 -12.13 -0.25 5.70
N LEU A 60 -12.00 0.08 4.41
CA LEU A 60 -13.12 0.28 3.49
C LEU A 60 -14.00 -0.97 3.35
N ASN A 61 -13.39 -2.15 3.45
CA ASN A 61 -14.08 -3.43 3.38
C ASN A 61 -14.51 -3.99 4.75
N GLY A 62 -14.46 -3.18 5.81
CA GLY A 62 -14.87 -3.58 7.16
C GLY A 62 -13.93 -4.57 7.86
N MET A 63 -12.73 -4.81 7.31
CA MET A 63 -11.74 -5.76 7.84
C MET A 63 -10.81 -5.09 8.87
N ILE A 64 -11.41 -4.56 9.94
CA ILE A 64 -10.72 -3.70 10.92
C ILE A 64 -9.56 -4.41 11.62
N ASP A 65 -9.74 -5.65 12.06
CA ASP A 65 -8.67 -6.41 12.73
C ASP A 65 -7.46 -6.65 11.80
N GLY A 66 -7.74 -6.91 10.52
CA GLY A 66 -6.69 -7.04 9.49
C GLY A 66 -5.96 -5.71 9.25
N ALA A 67 -6.69 -4.59 9.22
CA ALA A 67 -6.10 -3.26 9.10
C ALA A 67 -5.16 -2.95 10.28
N PHE A 68 -5.57 -3.26 11.51
CA PHE A 68 -4.71 -3.10 12.69
C PHE A 68 -3.48 -4.02 12.66
N GLY A 69 -3.64 -5.26 12.20
CA GLY A 69 -2.52 -6.17 12.00
C GLY A 69 -1.49 -5.61 11.02
N LEU A 70 -1.95 -5.05 9.89
CA LEU A 70 -1.09 -4.40 8.89
C LEU A 70 -0.41 -3.15 9.44
N LEU A 71 -1.09 -2.33 10.25
CA LEU A 71 -0.50 -1.15 10.87
C LEU A 71 0.65 -1.53 11.83
N LYS A 72 0.48 -2.59 12.62
CA LYS A 72 1.54 -3.10 13.51
C LYS A 72 2.73 -3.64 12.71
N LEU A 73 2.46 -4.39 11.64
CA LEU A 73 3.50 -4.92 10.76
C LEU A 73 4.32 -3.79 10.11
N MET A 74 3.64 -2.79 9.56
CA MET A 74 4.27 -1.58 9.01
C MET A 74 5.19 -0.88 10.02
N GLY A 75 4.75 -0.76 11.27
CA GLY A 75 5.56 -0.16 12.34
C GLY A 75 6.82 -0.96 12.65
N SER A 76 6.74 -2.30 12.60
CA SER A 76 7.88 -3.18 12.81
C SER A 76 8.88 -3.18 11.63
N GLU A 77 8.41 -3.04 10.39
CA GLU A 77 9.29 -3.00 9.21
C GLU A 77 10.00 -1.64 9.06
N ASN A 78 9.35 -0.54 9.45
CA ASN A 78 9.88 0.82 9.25
C ASN A 78 10.60 1.41 10.47
N GLY A 79 10.86 0.62 11.52
CA GLY A 79 11.58 1.09 12.71
C GLY A 79 10.84 2.14 13.54
N LEU A 80 9.51 2.22 13.43
CA LEU A 80 8.68 3.07 14.31
C LEU A 80 8.42 2.44 15.69
N ALA A 81 9.09 1.32 15.99
CA ALA A 81 9.19 0.78 17.33
C ALA A 81 10.49 1.27 17.98
N GLY A 82 10.43 2.46 18.57
CA GLY A 82 11.46 3.06 19.42
C GLY A 82 10.82 4.05 20.37
#